data_AF-X0W885-F1
#
_entry.id   AF-X0W885-F1
#
_cell.length_a   1.000
_cell.length_b   1.000
_cell.length_c   1.000
_cell.angle_alpha   90.00
_cell.angle_beta   90.00
_cell.angle_gamma   90.00
#
_symmetry.space_group_name_H-M   'P 1'
#
loop_
_entity.id
_entity.type
_entity.pdbx_description
1 polymer ?
#
loop_
_entity_poly.entity_id
_entity_poly.type
_entity_poly.pdbx_seq_one_letter_code
_entity_poly.pdbx_strand_id
1 'polypeptide(L)' 'MAAIEEGDRVFLTVTDKGLIPVGDGNRYPEVYEPIEKALGKSMVGHLSGFLRA' A
#
# COMPACT_ATOMS: atom_id res chain seq x y z
N MET A 1 0.79 13.45 -2.46
CA MET A 1 2.24 13.34 -2.18
C MET A 1 2.38 12.61 -0.86
N ALA A 2 2.94 11.41 -0.85
CA ALA A 2 3.17 10.67 0.40
C ALA A 2 4.53 11.11 0.96
N ALA A 3 4.50 11.82 2.09
CA ALA A 3 5.65 12.48 2.71
C ALA A 3 6.31 11.53 3.71
N ILE A 4 7.35 10.83 3.28
CA ILE A 4 8.31 10.20 4.19
C ILE A 4 9.68 10.78 3.84
N GLU A 5 10.32 11.39 4.82
CA GLU A 5 11.62 12.04 4.68
C GLU A 5 12.72 11.22 5.36
N GLU A 6 13.98 11.48 4.98
CA GLU A 6 15.12 10.84 5.62
C GLU A 6 15.20 11.27 7.09
N GLY A 7 15.18 10.30 8.00
CA GLY A 7 15.15 10.54 9.45
C GLY A 7 13.80 10.25 10.12
N ASP A 8 12.75 9.98 9.33
CA ASP A 8 11.45 9.59 9.88
C ASP A 8 11.51 8.23 10.60
N ARG A 9 10.80 8.14 11.73
CA ARG A 9 10.70 6.91 12.51
C ARG A 9 9.54 6.07 12.01
N VAL A 10 9.86 4.87 11.53
CA VAL A 10 8.88 3.86 11.13
C VAL A 10 8.63 2.90 12.29
N PHE A 11 7.36 2.75 12.68
CA PHE A 11 6.94 1.77 13.66
C PHE A 11 6.27 0.59 12.95
N LEU A 12 6.83 -0.60 13.10
CA LEU A 12 6.23 -1.84 12.63
C LEU A 12 5.44 -2.46 13.78
N THR A 13 4.15 -2.72 13.57
CA THR A 13 3.29 -3.41 14.54
C THR A 13 2.64 -4.62 13.87
N VAL A 14 2.49 -5.72 14.60
CA VAL A 14 1.69 -6.87 14.16
C VAL A 14 0.27 -6.65 14.66
N THR A 15 -0.67 -6.45 13.75
CA THR A 15 -2.10 -6.26 14.06
C THR A 15 -2.95 -7.26 13.28
N ASP A 16 -4.17 -7.52 13.78
CA ASP A 16 -5.15 -8.35 13.06
C ASP A 16 -5.58 -7.64 11.76
N LYS A 17 -5.66 -8.41 10.67
CA LYS A 17 -6.09 -7.91 9.36
C LYS A 17 -7.47 -7.26 9.42
N GLY A 18 -8.38 -7.75 10.26
CA GLY A 18 -9.72 -7.21 10.44
C GLY A 18 -9.76 -5.82 11.08
N LEU A 19 -8.67 -5.37 11.69
CA LEU A 19 -8.53 -4.03 12.28
C LEU A 19 -7.96 -3.01 11.30
N ILE A 20 -7.43 -3.45 10.16
CA ILE A 20 -6.92 -2.54 9.13
C ILE A 20 -8.14 -2.02 8.36
N PRO A 21 -8.44 -0.70 8.39
CA PRO A 21 -9.50 -0.15 7.57
C PRO A 21 -9.13 -0.36 6.09
N VAL A 22 -9.74 -1.36 5.48
CA VAL A 22 -9.61 -1.60 4.05
C VAL A 22 -10.52 -0.58 3.36
N GLY A 23 -9.97 0.14 2.38
CA GLY A 23 -10.77 1.03 1.53
C GLY A 23 -11.81 0.24 0.72
N ASP A 24 -12.35 0.85 -0.31
CA ASP A 24 -13.34 0.21 -1.20
C ASP A 24 -12.77 -0.98 -2.02
N GLY A 25 -11.48 -1.27 -1.89
CA GLY A 25 -10.77 -2.35 -2.57
C GLY A 25 -10.58 -2.09 -4.07
N ASN A 26 -10.91 -0.90 -4.57
CA ASN A 26 -10.71 -0.54 -5.96
C ASN A 26 -9.24 -0.18 -6.23
N ARG A 27 -8.82 -0.43 -7.47
CA ARG A 27 -7.50 0.00 -7.93
C ARG A 27 -7.62 1.34 -8.63
N TYR A 28 -6.79 2.28 -8.19
CA TYR A 28 -6.65 3.61 -8.77
C TYR A 28 -5.26 3.70 -9.41
N PRO A 29 -5.10 3.42 -10.72
CA PRO A 29 -3.81 3.36 -11.39
C PRO A 29 -2.91 4.57 -11.10
N GLU A 30 -3.49 5.76 -11.03
CA GLU A 30 -2.84 7.02 -10.71
C GLU A 30 -2.16 7.04 -9.33
N VAL A 31 -2.63 6.21 -8.39
CA VAL A 31 -2.05 6.04 -7.04
C VAL A 31 -0.94 5.00 -7.05
N TYR A 32 -1.11 3.92 -7.81
CA TYR A 32 -0.17 2.78 -7.83
C TYR A 32 1.03 3.00 -8.74
N GLU A 33 0.82 3.63 -9.89
CA GLU A 33 1.82 3.76 -10.96
C GLU A 33 3.13 4.45 -10.50
N PRO A 34 3.10 5.55 -9.72
CA PRO A 34 4.34 6.16 -9.21
C PRO A 34 5.13 5.21 -8.30
N ILE A 35 4.43 4.41 -7.50
CA ILE A 35 5.03 3.50 -6.53
C ILE A 35 5.59 2.27 -7.23
N GLU A 36 4.83 1.67 -8.15
CA GLU A 36 5.28 0.52 -8.95
C GLU A 36 6.50 0.89 -9.82
N LYS A 37 6.53 2.10 -10.39
CA LYS A 37 7.70 2.62 -11.12
C LYS A 37 8.92 2.81 -10.22
N ALA A 38 8.74 3.36 -9.02
CA ALA A 38 9.84 3.55 -8.07
C ALA A 38 10.41 2.21 -7.56
N LEU A 39 9.55 1.21 -7.36
CA LEU A 39 9.93 -0.10 -6.85
C LEU A 39 10.37 -1.10 -7.94
N GLY A 40 10.04 -0.82 -9.22
CA GLY A 40 10.26 -1.75 -10.33
C GLY A 40 9.49 -3.07 -10.20
N LYS A 41 8.41 -3.09 -9.39
CA LYS A 41 7.64 -4.29 -9.03
C LYS A 41 6.16 -3.97 -8.98
N SER A 42 5.32 -4.92 -9.41
CA SER A 42 3.88 -4.77 -9.24
C SER A 42 3.48 -4.97 -7.78
N MET A 43 2.61 -4.09 -7.28
CA MET A 43 2.06 -4.17 -5.92
C MET A 43 0.87 -5.12 -5.80
N VAL A 44 0.27 -5.54 -6.92
CA VAL A 44 -0.97 -6.32 -6.94
C VAL A 44 -0.88 -7.63 -6.17
N GLY A 45 0.22 -8.37 -6.36
CA GLY A 45 0.41 -9.65 -5.68
C GLY A 45 0.41 -9.50 -4.15
N HIS A 46 1.00 -8.41 -3.66
CA HIS A 46 1.09 -8.09 -2.23
C HIS A 46 -0.24 -7.62 -1.64
N LEU A 47 -1.16 -7.12 -2.48
CA LEU A 47 -2.44 -6.55 -2.06
C LEU A 47 -3.65 -7.43 -2.38
N SER A 48 -3.44 -8.63 -2.93
CA SER A 48 -4.52 -9.55 -3.33
C SER A 48 -5.60 -9.78 -2.26
N GLY A 49 -5.24 -9.76 -0.97
CA GLY A 49 -6.19 -9.90 0.13
C GLY A 49 -6.97 -8.63 0.52
N PHE A 50 -6.70 -7.50 -0.13
CA PHE A 50 -7.28 -6.18 0.14
C PHE A 50 -7.97 -5.57 -1.08
N LEU A 51 -7.74 -6.13 -2.27
CA LEU A 51 -8.36 -5.70 -3.52
C LEU A 51 -9.69 -6.45 -3.73
N ARG A 52 -10.63 -5.81 -4.42
CA ARG A 52 -11.82 -6.51 -4.92
C ARG A 52 -11.38 -7.58 -5.93
N ALA A 53 -12.09 -8.70 -5.91
CA ALA A 53 -11.92 -9.80 -6.86
C ALA A 53 -12.25 -9.38 -8.30
#